data_AF-A0A831ZII2-F1
#
_entry.id   AF-A0A831ZII2-F1
#
_cell.length_a   1.000
_cell.length_b   1.000
_cell.length_c   1.000
_cell.angle_alpha   90.00
_cell.angle_beta   90.00
_cell.angle_gamma   90.00
#
_symmetry.space_group_name_H-M   'P 1'
#
loop_
_entity.id
_entity.type
_entity.pdbx_description
1 polymer ?
#
loop_
_entity_poly.entity_id
_entity_poly.type
_entity_poly.pdbx_seq_one_letter_code
_entity_poly.pdbx_strand_id
1 'polypeptide(L)'
;MYLRKLTSDTQHHASLRSLVVDDGTLNQAFQWLCRQRINYSHNSDIWDFIQNWKHRKADFIAQVMSGDYQFSPLQRYHINGETLSCWSAQDAMLLKAMTLVLQDHLGLRLPACCFHLVGAGGIKQALSQVKTQLHPG
;
A
#
# COMPACT_ATOMS: atom_id res chain seq x y z
N MET A 1 -0.43 46.56 -13.67
CA MET A 1 -1.71 45.84 -13.56
C MET A 1 -1.67 44.64 -14.51
N TYR A 2 -1.00 43.56 -14.09
CA TYR A 2 -0.80 42.34 -14.90
C TYR A 2 -1.60 41.20 -14.24
N LEU A 3 -2.82 40.99 -14.72
CA LEU A 3 -3.59 39.78 -14.43
C LEU A 3 -3.00 38.65 -15.27
N ARG A 4 -2.08 37.88 -14.69
CA ARG A 4 -1.60 36.63 -15.31
C ARG A 4 -2.69 35.58 -15.09
N LYS A 5 -3.45 35.32 -16.15
CA LYS A 5 -4.35 34.18 -16.30
C LYS A 5 -3.65 32.91 -15.81
N LEU A 6 -4.07 32.39 -14.65
CA LEU A 6 -3.90 30.97 -14.30
C LEU A 6 -4.99 30.20 -15.03
N THR A 7 -4.88 30.11 -16.35
CA THR A 7 -5.68 29.18 -17.14
C THR A 7 -4.98 27.83 -17.12
N SER A 8 -5.55 26.93 -16.32
CA SER A 8 -5.80 25.54 -16.68
C SER A 8 -4.69 24.81 -17.44
N ASP A 9 -3.65 24.38 -16.72
CA ASP A 9 -2.83 23.26 -17.18
C ASP A 9 -3.55 21.96 -16.83
N THR A 10 -4.55 21.63 -17.64
CA THR A 10 -5.34 20.40 -17.56
C THR A 10 -4.58 19.28 -18.25
N GLN A 11 -3.43 18.89 -17.70
CA GLN A 11 -2.87 17.57 -17.97
C GLN A 11 -3.61 16.57 -17.07
N HIS A 12 -4.26 15.59 -17.69
CA HIS A 12 -4.90 14.43 -17.03
C HIS A 12 -3.86 13.56 -16.29
N HIS A 13 -3.23 14.08 -15.25
CA HIS A 13 -2.60 13.24 -14.25
C HIS A 13 -3.74 12.64 -13.43
N ALA A 14 -4.02 11.36 -13.66
CA ALA A 14 -4.88 10.59 -12.76
C ALA A 14 -4.41 10.87 -11.32
N SER A 15 -5.33 11.32 -10.47
CA SER A 15 -5.00 11.53 -9.06
C SER A 15 -4.47 10.24 -8.47
N LEU A 16 -3.51 10.31 -7.54
CA LEU A 16 -3.04 9.10 -6.83
C LEU A 16 -4.22 8.33 -6.22
N ARG A 17 -5.28 9.04 -5.77
CA ARG A 17 -6.51 8.40 -5.28
C ARG A 17 -7.20 7.57 -6.36
N SER A 18 -7.35 8.08 -7.58
CA SER A 18 -7.97 7.32 -8.67
C SER A 18 -7.15 6.11 -9.09
N LEU A 19 -5.81 6.19 -9.00
CA LEU A 19 -4.94 5.05 -9.25
C LEU A 19 -5.06 3.98 -8.15
N VAL A 20 -5.21 4.40 -6.89
CA VAL A 20 -5.38 3.47 -5.76
C VAL A 20 -6.66 2.65 -5.87
N VAL A 21 -7.73 3.28 -6.35
CA VAL A 21 -9.03 2.62 -6.54
C VAL A 21 -9.25 2.07 -7.95
N ASP A 22 -8.23 2.11 -8.81
CA ASP A 22 -8.28 1.50 -10.13
C ASP A 22 -8.60 0.01 -10.00
N ASP A 23 -9.37 -0.51 -10.95
CA ASP A 23 -9.86 -1.89 -10.89
C ASP A 23 -8.70 -2.90 -10.87
N GLY A 24 -7.63 -2.64 -11.64
CA GLY A 24 -6.43 -3.47 -11.66
C GLY A 24 -5.71 -3.47 -10.32
N THR A 25 -5.46 -2.27 -9.77
CA THR A 25 -4.78 -2.10 -8.47
C THR A 25 -5.58 -2.71 -7.32
N LEU A 26 -6.89 -2.45 -7.26
CA LEU A 26 -7.76 -3.03 -6.22
C LEU A 26 -7.86 -4.54 -6.34
N ASN A 27 -7.97 -5.09 -7.56
CA ASN A 27 -8.00 -6.54 -7.73
C ASN A 27 -6.67 -7.17 -7.31
N GLN A 28 -5.53 -6.55 -7.61
CA GLN A 28 -4.22 -7.03 -7.17
C GLN A 28 -4.07 -6.98 -5.64
N ALA A 29 -4.53 -5.90 -5.00
CA ALA A 29 -4.53 -5.75 -3.55
C ALA A 29 -5.47 -6.78 -2.87
N PHE A 30 -6.67 -6.99 -3.42
CA PHE A 30 -7.61 -7.98 -2.94
C PHE A 30 -7.05 -9.40 -3.03
N GLN A 31 -6.47 -9.78 -4.17
CA GLN A 31 -5.81 -11.08 -4.33
C GLN A 31 -4.63 -11.27 -3.36
N TRP A 32 -3.84 -10.21 -3.14
CA TRP A 32 -2.78 -10.25 -2.14
C TRP A 32 -3.34 -10.50 -0.74
N LEU A 33 -4.43 -9.82 -0.36
CA LEU A 33 -5.07 -10.00 0.93
C LEU A 33 -5.56 -11.44 1.13
N CYS A 34 -6.26 -12.00 0.14
CA CYS A 34 -6.73 -13.39 0.18
C CYS A 34 -5.59 -14.37 0.41
N ARG A 35 -4.45 -14.18 -0.28
CA ARG A 35 -3.26 -15.04 -0.10
C ARG A 35 -2.62 -14.86 1.28
N GLN A 36 -2.51 -13.63 1.76
CA GLN A 36 -1.87 -13.34 3.06
C GLN A 36 -2.66 -13.88 4.25
N ARG A 37 -3.99 -13.91 4.15
CA ARG A 37 -4.87 -14.28 5.26
C ARG A 37 -5.56 -15.64 5.08
N ILE A 38 -5.09 -16.47 4.15
CA ILE A 38 -5.69 -17.79 3.88
C ILE A 38 -5.73 -18.71 5.11
N ASN A 39 -4.74 -18.58 6.01
CA ASN A 39 -4.62 -19.39 7.22
C ASN A 39 -5.20 -18.70 8.47
N TYR A 40 -5.93 -17.59 8.32
CA TYR A 40 -6.56 -16.92 9.46
C TYR A 40 -7.72 -17.77 9.99
N SER A 41 -8.02 -17.62 11.29
CA SER A 41 -9.11 -18.37 11.92
C SER A 41 -10.45 -18.02 11.28
N HIS A 42 -11.43 -18.93 11.38
CA HIS A 42 -12.79 -18.72 10.85
C HIS A 42 -13.50 -17.50 11.47
N ASN A 43 -13.06 -17.04 12.65
CA ASN A 43 -13.59 -15.85 13.33
C ASN A 43 -12.94 -14.54 12.86
N SER A 44 -12.04 -14.57 11.89
CA SER A 44 -11.42 -13.36 11.35
C SER A 44 -12.37 -12.63 10.40
N ASP A 45 -12.31 -11.30 10.47
CA ASP A 45 -13.04 -10.36 9.59
C ASP A 45 -12.84 -10.57 8.08
N ILE A 46 -11.73 -11.21 7.68
CA ILE A 46 -11.41 -11.50 6.28
C ILE A 46 -12.48 -12.32 5.56
N TRP A 47 -13.12 -13.28 6.24
CA TRP A 47 -14.06 -14.19 5.58
C TRP A 47 -15.34 -13.46 5.19
N ASP A 48 -15.90 -12.68 6.12
CA ASP A 48 -17.03 -11.79 5.86
C ASP A 48 -16.67 -10.73 4.81
N PHE A 49 -15.44 -10.20 4.87
CA PHE A 49 -14.98 -9.22 3.90
C PHE A 49 -14.92 -9.78 2.48
N ILE A 50 -14.29 -10.95 2.28
CA ILE A 50 -14.16 -11.60 0.97
C ILE A 50 -15.54 -11.92 0.40
N GLN A 51 -16.45 -12.47 1.22
CA GLN A 51 -17.80 -12.83 0.79
C GLN A 51 -18.58 -11.61 0.28
N ASN A 52 -18.48 -10.49 0.99
CA ASN A 52 -19.26 -9.28 0.71
C ASN A 52 -18.56 -8.28 -0.21
N TRP A 53 -17.31 -8.52 -0.62
CA TRP A 53 -16.50 -7.54 -1.33
C TRP A 53 -17.16 -7.02 -2.62
N LYS A 54 -17.75 -7.91 -3.42
CA LYS A 54 -18.44 -7.52 -4.66
C LYS A 54 -19.55 -6.50 -4.44
N HIS A 55 -20.28 -6.62 -3.32
CA HIS A 55 -21.38 -5.72 -2.99
C HIS A 55 -20.89 -4.41 -2.37
N ARG A 56 -19.77 -4.44 -1.61
CA ARG A 56 -19.22 -3.28 -0.92
C ARG A 56 -18.23 -2.45 -1.74
N LYS A 57 -17.74 -3.00 -2.87
CA LYS A 57 -16.68 -2.38 -3.68
C LYS A 57 -17.04 -0.98 -4.17
N ALA A 58 -18.27 -0.77 -4.66
CA ALA A 58 -18.69 0.53 -5.18
C ALA A 58 -18.69 1.62 -4.08
N ASP A 59 -19.28 1.31 -2.93
CA ASP A 59 -19.33 2.23 -1.78
C ASP A 59 -17.93 2.52 -1.25
N PHE A 60 -17.07 1.50 -1.16
CA PHE A 60 -15.67 1.67 -0.77
C PHE A 60 -14.92 2.62 -1.71
N ILE A 61 -15.07 2.45 -3.03
CA ILE A 61 -14.45 3.34 -4.02
C ILE A 61 -14.94 4.78 -3.83
N ALA A 62 -16.25 4.97 -3.64
CA ALA A 62 -16.83 6.30 -3.43
C ALA A 62 -16.27 6.98 -2.17
N GLN A 63 -16.13 6.26 -1.05
CA GLN A 63 -15.55 6.78 0.19
C GLN A 63 -14.07 7.17 0.03
N VAL A 64 -13.27 6.35 -0.66
CA VAL A 64 -11.85 6.65 -0.89
C VAL A 64 -11.68 7.86 -1.81
N MET A 65 -12.52 7.97 -2.84
CA MET A 65 -12.46 9.07 -3.81
C MET A 65 -12.91 10.40 -3.24
N SER A 66 -13.97 10.41 -2.41
CA SER A 66 -14.44 11.59 -1.67
C SER A 66 -13.44 12.04 -0.60
N GLY A 67 -12.64 11.11 -0.08
CA GLY A 67 -11.74 11.36 1.06
C GLY A 67 -12.43 11.15 2.42
N ASP A 68 -13.64 10.59 2.42
CA ASP A 68 -14.42 10.29 3.62
C ASP A 68 -14.05 8.93 4.25
N TYR A 69 -13.23 8.13 3.56
CA TYR A 69 -12.74 6.87 4.10
C TYR A 69 -11.94 7.08 5.39
N GLN A 70 -12.35 6.41 6.47
CA GLN A 70 -11.65 6.41 7.75
C GLN A 70 -11.12 5.02 8.08
N PHE A 71 -9.84 4.96 8.45
CA PHE A 71 -9.22 3.73 8.92
C PHE A 71 -9.83 3.28 10.26
N SER A 72 -10.07 1.98 10.39
CA SER A 72 -10.53 1.42 11.66
C SER A 72 -9.38 1.42 12.69
N PRO A 73 -9.68 1.41 14.00
CA PRO A 73 -8.65 1.24 15.02
C PRO A 73 -7.82 -0.03 14.80
N LEU A 74 -6.49 0.13 14.79
CA LEU A 74 -5.54 -0.97 14.66
C LEU A 74 -5.69 -1.93 15.85
N GLN A 75 -5.95 -3.21 15.55
CA GLN A 75 -6.08 -4.24 16.58
C GLN A 75 -4.70 -4.69 17.06
N ARG A 76 -4.55 -4.92 18.36
CA ARG A 76 -3.30 -5.37 18.97
C ARG A 76 -3.55 -6.62 19.81
N TYR A 77 -2.76 -7.65 19.55
CA TYR A 77 -2.81 -8.93 20.25
C TYR A 77 -1.49 -9.18 20.96
N HIS A 78 -1.55 -9.70 22.17
CA HIS A 78 -0.38 -10.13 22.93
C HIS A 78 -0.36 -11.65 22.98
N ILE A 79 0.59 -12.27 22.30
CA ILE A 79 0.69 -13.74 22.15
C ILE A 79 2.13 -14.14 22.47
N ASN A 80 2.32 -15.02 23.45
CA ASN A 80 3.63 -15.57 23.82
C ASN A 80 4.72 -14.51 24.08
N GLY A 81 4.35 -13.36 24.67
CA GLY A 81 5.27 -12.25 24.94
C GLY A 81 5.54 -11.34 23.74
N GLU A 82 5.02 -11.67 22.56
CA GLU A 82 5.07 -10.83 21.37
C GLU A 82 3.81 -9.98 21.24
N THR A 83 3.97 -8.81 20.61
CA THR A 83 2.86 -7.91 20.30
C THR A 83 2.63 -7.92 18.79
N LEU A 84 1.49 -8.46 18.37
CA LEU A 84 1.06 -8.47 16.98
C LEU A 84 0.06 -7.33 16.75
N SER A 85 0.31 -6.52 15.72
CA SER A 85 -0.63 -5.48 15.30
C SER A 85 -1.27 -5.88 13.97
N CYS A 86 -2.60 -5.82 13.90
CA CYS A 86 -3.37 -6.27 12.75
C CYS A 86 -4.40 -5.21 12.33
N TRP A 87 -4.32 -4.79 11.07
CA TRP A 87 -5.35 -3.96 10.44
C TRP A 87 -6.59 -4.80 10.12
N SER A 88 -7.75 -4.16 10.00
CA SER A 88 -8.92 -4.82 9.39
C SER A 88 -8.58 -5.27 7.97
N ALA A 89 -9.33 -6.25 7.46
CA ALA A 89 -9.17 -6.79 6.11
C ALA A 89 -9.31 -5.68 5.05
N GLN A 90 -10.29 -4.80 5.22
CA GLN A 90 -10.55 -3.67 4.32
C GLN A 90 -9.40 -2.65 4.36
N ASP A 91 -8.94 -2.27 5.56
CA ASP A 91 -7.84 -1.31 5.72
C ASP A 91 -6.53 -1.86 5.18
N ALA A 92 -6.23 -3.14 5.44
CA ALA A 92 -5.04 -3.80 4.93
C ALA A 92 -5.04 -3.85 3.39
N MET A 93 -6.21 -4.05 2.77
CA MET A 93 -6.34 -3.99 1.32
C MET A 93 -6.08 -2.58 0.78
N LEU A 94 -6.65 -1.54 1.40
CA LEU A 94 -6.40 -0.15 0.99
C LEU A 94 -4.92 0.22 1.13
N LEU A 95 -4.30 -0.11 2.25
CA LEU A 95 -2.87 0.09 2.47
C LEU A 95 -2.03 -0.63 1.42
N LYS A 96 -2.44 -1.85 1.01
CA LYS A 96 -1.76 -2.58 -0.05
C LYS A 96 -1.92 -1.89 -1.41
N ALA A 97 -3.12 -1.43 -1.74
CA ALA A 97 -3.37 -0.69 -2.98
C ALA A 97 -2.55 0.60 -3.05
N MET A 98 -2.53 1.38 -1.95
CA MET A 98 -1.67 2.55 -1.80
C MET A 98 -0.19 2.21 -1.98
N THR A 99 0.26 1.11 -1.38
CA THR A 99 1.65 0.64 -1.51
C THR A 99 2.01 0.33 -2.97
N LEU A 100 1.12 -0.33 -3.72
CA LEU A 100 1.36 -0.65 -5.14
C LEU A 100 1.55 0.63 -5.97
N VAL A 101 0.63 1.59 -5.84
CA VAL A 101 0.72 2.87 -6.57
C VAL A 101 1.96 3.66 -6.16
N LEU A 102 2.23 3.75 -4.86
CA LEU A 102 3.38 4.52 -4.36
C LEU A 102 4.72 3.87 -4.71
N GLN A 103 4.81 2.55 -4.79
CA GLN A 103 6.02 1.87 -5.24
C GLN A 103 6.40 2.29 -6.66
N ASP A 104 5.43 2.36 -7.57
CA ASP A 104 5.68 2.80 -8.94
C ASP A 104 6.08 4.28 -9.02
N HIS A 105 5.48 5.13 -8.18
CA HIS A 105 5.76 6.57 -8.17
C HIS A 105 7.08 6.94 -7.47
N LEU A 106 7.42 6.22 -6.40
CA LEU A 106 8.59 6.51 -5.56
C LEU A 106 9.81 5.69 -5.98
N GLY A 107 9.64 4.53 -6.62
CA GLY A 107 10.75 3.64 -6.98
C GLY A 107 11.84 4.33 -7.82
N LEU A 108 11.45 5.25 -8.71
CA LEU A 108 12.37 6.03 -9.54
C LEU A 108 13.09 7.17 -8.78
N ARG A 109 12.62 7.51 -7.58
CA ARG A 109 13.13 8.64 -6.78
C ARG A 109 13.90 8.19 -5.55
N LEU A 110 13.79 6.92 -5.17
CA LEU A 110 14.47 6.39 -3.99
C LEU A 110 15.94 6.07 -4.31
N PRO A 111 16.88 6.44 -3.43
CA PRO A 111 18.29 6.12 -3.63
C PRO A 111 18.55 4.62 -3.75
N ALA A 112 19.52 4.24 -4.58
CA ALA A 112 19.93 2.84 -4.77
C ALA A 112 20.46 2.16 -3.48
N CYS A 113 20.83 2.94 -2.46
CA CYS A 113 21.27 2.44 -1.16
C CYS A 113 20.11 2.04 -0.21
N CYS A 114 18.85 2.18 -0.63
CA CYS A 114 17.69 1.71 0.13
C CYS A 114 17.50 0.19 0.02
N PHE A 115 18.45 -0.57 0.58
CA PHE A 115 18.52 -2.03 0.47
C PHE A 115 17.35 -2.80 1.08
N HIS A 116 16.54 -2.18 1.95
CA HIS A 116 15.36 -2.80 2.55
C HIS A 116 14.19 -2.94 1.56
N LEU A 117 14.25 -2.27 0.40
CA LEU A 117 13.23 -2.37 -0.64
C LEU A 117 13.38 -3.69 -1.40
N VAL A 118 12.25 -4.26 -1.81
CA VAL A 118 12.23 -5.45 -2.67
C VAL A 118 12.97 -5.16 -3.97
N GLY A 119 13.89 -6.05 -4.37
CA GLY A 119 14.71 -5.89 -5.57
C GLY A 119 16.03 -5.13 -5.37
N ALA A 120 16.23 -4.46 -4.22
CA ALA A 120 17.49 -3.76 -3.92
C ALA A 120 18.59 -4.70 -3.37
N GLY A 121 18.29 -5.99 -3.16
CA GLY A 121 19.26 -7.01 -2.76
C GLY A 121 19.49 -7.18 -1.26
N GLY A 122 18.73 -6.47 -0.42
CA GLY A 122 18.63 -6.75 1.02
C GLY A 122 19.92 -6.50 1.80
N ILE A 123 19.95 -7.06 3.01
CA ILE A 123 21.09 -6.93 3.94
C ILE A 123 22.41 -7.38 3.31
N LYS A 124 22.38 -8.37 2.40
CA LYS A 124 23.59 -8.86 1.71
C LYS A 124 24.25 -7.78 0.85
N GLN A 125 23.46 -7.07 0.03
CA GLN A 125 24.00 -5.98 -0.79
C GLN A 125 24.44 -4.79 0.07
N ALA A 126 23.69 -4.49 1.15
CA ALA A 126 24.09 -3.46 2.10
C ALA A 126 25.48 -3.75 2.71
N LEU A 127 25.70 -4.97 3.19
CA LEU A 127 26.98 -5.39 3.75
C LEU A 127 28.11 -5.39 2.71
N SER A 128 27.82 -5.83 1.48
CA SER A 128 28.79 -5.79 0.39
C SER A 128 29.24 -4.36 0.08
N GLN A 129 28.31 -3.40 0.03
CA GLN A 129 28.66 -2.00 -0.21
C GLN A 129 29.52 -1.43 0.91
N VAL A 130 29.17 -1.68 2.18
CA VAL A 130 29.96 -1.24 3.33
C VAL A 130 31.36 -1.83 3.29
N LYS A 131 31.50 -3.12 2.96
CA LYS A 131 32.80 -3.78 2.85
C LYS A 131 33.69 -3.14 1.78
N THR A 132 33.15 -2.84 0.60
CA THR A 132 33.89 -2.16 -0.47
C THR A 132 34.34 -0.76 -0.07
N GLN A 133 33.52 -0.03 0.70
CA GLN A 133 33.87 1.32 1.17
C GLN A 133 34.94 1.33 2.27
N LEU A 134 35.00 0.29 3.11
CA LEU A 134 35.99 0.17 4.19
C LEU A 134 37.34 -0.40 3.72
N HIS A 135 37.34 -1.16 2.63
CA HIS A 135 38.55 -1.67 1.99
C HIS A 135 38.56 -1.31 0.49
N PRO A 136 38.77 -0.02 0.15
CA PRO A 136 39.02 0.35 -1.23
C PRO A 136 40.38 -0.26 -1.61
N GLY A 137 40.36 -1.31 -2.42
CA GLY A 137 41.55 -1.81 -3.10
C GLY A 137 42.09 -0.78 -4.08
#